data_AF-A0AAP0RYG5-F1
#
_entry.id   AF-A0AAP0RYG5-F1
#
_cell.length_a   1.000
_cell.length_b   1.000
_cell.length_c   1.000
_cell.angle_alpha   90.00
_cell.angle_beta   90.00
_cell.angle_gamma   90.00
#
_symmetry.space_group_name_H-M   'P 1'
#
loop_
_entity.id
_entity.type
_entity.pdbx_description
1 polymer ?
#
loop_
_entity_poly.entity_id
_entity_poly.type
_entity_poly.pdbx_seq_one_letter_code
_entity_poly.pdbx_strand_id
1 'polypeptide(L)'
;MPKKKKKKKQQQRTKKKKKKKKKKKKKKKKQEEEELQAEQEAEPVDPNNPWKIRKVITRSDLVAGKLKLAHQDLMDHVFQYWTYEKFKNLAMGNKCYVKLWDLTDNHTVRAQGIYAMAAQHDVALLMVMNYAFVEGKYNGSSISLLGRNPVLDAVRDMPIVGGSGLFRFARGYALAHTVWYDPRTGDAIVAYNVSVLHN
;
A
#
# COMPACT_ATOMS: atom_id res chain seq x y z
N MET A 1 1.05 -70.87 -9.03
CA MET A 1 0.88 -69.42 -9.31
C MET A 1 0.62 -68.45 -8.11
N PRO A 2 0.83 -68.76 -6.80
CA PRO A 2 0.37 -67.87 -5.71
C PRO A 2 1.35 -66.76 -5.27
N LYS A 3 2.65 -66.86 -5.60
CA LYS A 3 3.70 -65.91 -5.14
C LYS A 3 3.61 -64.52 -5.78
N LYS A 4 3.14 -64.40 -7.04
CA LYS A 4 2.99 -63.12 -7.76
C LYS A 4 1.86 -62.23 -7.19
N LYS A 5 0.76 -62.82 -6.72
CA LYS A 5 -0.38 -62.09 -6.12
C LYS A 5 -0.02 -61.45 -4.77
N LYS A 6 0.77 -62.14 -3.92
CA LYS A 6 1.25 -61.60 -2.63
C LYS A 6 2.18 -60.39 -2.82
N LYS A 7 3.13 -60.43 -3.77
CA LYS A 7 4.02 -59.30 -4.10
C LYS A 7 3.25 -58.05 -4.58
N LYS A 8 2.24 -58.21 -5.47
CA LYS A 8 1.38 -57.09 -5.91
C LYS A 8 0.59 -56.45 -4.75
N LYS A 9 0.03 -57.27 -3.85
CA LYS A 9 -0.74 -56.78 -2.68
C LYS A 9 0.15 -56.02 -1.68
N GLN A 10 1.40 -56.46 -1.51
CA GLN A 10 2.38 -55.80 -0.64
C GLN A 10 2.90 -54.47 -1.24
N GLN A 11 3.15 -54.42 -2.56
CA GLN A 11 3.49 -53.17 -3.26
C GLN A 11 2.35 -52.14 -3.27
N GLN A 12 1.09 -52.58 -3.37
CA GLN A 12 -0.06 -51.67 -3.26
C GLN A 12 -0.20 -51.09 -1.84
N ARG A 13 0.08 -51.88 -0.80
CA ARG A 13 0.08 -51.42 0.60
C ARG A 13 1.18 -50.38 0.87
N THR A 14 2.39 -50.57 0.33
CA THR A 14 3.48 -49.59 0.48
C THR A 14 3.21 -48.29 -0.28
N LYS A 15 2.65 -48.35 -1.50
CA LYS A 15 2.20 -47.17 -2.26
C LYS A 15 1.11 -46.38 -1.52
N LYS A 16 0.12 -47.07 -0.91
CA LYS A 16 -0.92 -46.42 -0.08
C LYS A 16 -0.32 -45.76 1.17
N LYS A 17 0.63 -46.40 1.86
CA LYS A 17 1.35 -45.80 3.01
C LYS A 17 2.15 -44.56 2.61
N LYS A 18 2.87 -44.58 1.48
CA LYS A 18 3.59 -43.40 0.95
C LYS A 18 2.64 -42.24 0.58
N LYS A 19 1.50 -42.52 -0.06
CA LYS A 19 0.47 -41.50 -0.35
C LYS A 19 -0.12 -40.89 0.91
N LYS A 20 -0.42 -41.70 1.95
CA LYS A 20 -0.90 -41.20 3.25
C LYS A 20 0.14 -40.31 3.94
N LYS A 21 1.43 -40.71 3.95
CA LYS A 21 2.51 -39.86 4.48
C LYS A 21 2.65 -38.53 3.72
N LYS A 22 2.60 -38.53 2.39
CA LYS A 22 2.61 -37.29 1.58
C LYS A 22 1.43 -36.38 1.87
N LYS A 23 0.21 -36.93 1.99
CA LYS A 23 -0.99 -36.15 2.37
C LYS A 23 -0.86 -35.55 3.77
N LYS A 24 -0.36 -36.32 4.75
CA LYS A 24 -0.15 -35.82 6.12
C LYS A 24 0.90 -34.70 6.17
N LYS A 25 1.99 -34.81 5.39
CA LYS A 25 3.02 -33.77 5.28
C LYS A 25 2.49 -32.49 4.59
N LYS A 26 1.67 -32.63 3.53
CA LYS A 26 0.99 -31.48 2.90
C LYS A 26 0.00 -30.80 3.84
N LYS A 27 -0.78 -31.58 4.60
CA LYS A 27 -1.74 -31.02 5.56
C LYS A 27 -1.03 -30.29 6.70
N LYS A 28 0.06 -30.85 7.25
CA LYS A 28 0.87 -30.17 8.26
C LYS A 28 1.48 -28.87 7.74
N LYS A 29 1.99 -28.87 6.50
CA LYS A 29 2.54 -27.66 5.88
C LYS A 29 1.49 -26.58 5.63
N LYS A 30 0.27 -26.97 5.20
CA LYS A 30 -0.85 -26.02 5.02
C LYS A 30 -1.33 -25.45 6.35
N GLN A 31 -1.32 -26.26 7.41
CA GLN A 31 -1.70 -25.86 8.75
C GLN A 31 -0.65 -24.93 9.38
N GLU A 32 0.66 -25.23 9.20
CA GLU A 32 1.75 -24.31 9.57
C GLU A 32 1.69 -23.00 8.77
N GLU A 33 1.36 -23.03 7.47
CA GLU A 33 1.15 -21.82 6.66
C GLU A 33 -0.07 -21.01 7.10
N GLU A 34 -1.17 -21.66 7.51
CA GLU A 34 -2.37 -21.00 8.04
C GLU A 34 -2.15 -20.43 9.46
N GLU A 35 -1.41 -21.14 10.34
CA GLU A 35 -1.01 -20.62 11.66
C GLU A 35 -0.06 -19.41 11.53
N LEU A 36 0.93 -19.46 10.61
CA LEU A 36 1.80 -18.30 10.33
C LEU A 36 1.04 -17.10 9.74
N GLN A 37 -0.04 -17.33 9.00
CA GLN A 37 -0.90 -16.26 8.47
C GLN A 37 -1.82 -15.67 9.54
N ALA A 38 -2.18 -16.45 10.57
CA ALA A 38 -3.02 -16.02 11.68
C ALA A 38 -2.25 -15.25 12.77
N GLU A 39 -0.92 -15.41 12.87
CA GLU A 39 -0.08 -14.75 13.90
C GLU A 39 0.52 -13.38 13.49
N GLN A 40 0.22 -12.84 12.32
CA GLN A 40 0.73 -11.53 11.89
C GLN A 40 -0.40 -10.57 11.49
N GLU A 41 -1.26 -10.25 12.43
CA GLU A 41 -2.00 -8.99 12.35
C GLU A 41 -1.07 -7.89 12.86
N ALA A 42 -0.64 -7.00 11.96
CA ALA A 42 0.32 -5.96 12.32
C ALA A 42 -0.26 -5.06 13.41
N GLU A 43 0.52 -4.77 14.45
CA GLU A 43 0.06 -3.92 15.54
C GLU A 43 -0.44 -2.57 14.98
N PRO A 44 -1.61 -2.08 15.44
CA PRO A 44 -2.13 -0.80 15.02
C PRO A 44 -1.11 0.30 15.35
N VAL A 45 -1.07 1.34 14.51
CA VAL A 45 -0.19 2.50 14.74
C VAL A 45 -0.57 3.14 16.07
N ASP A 46 0.40 3.23 16.99
CA ASP A 46 0.21 3.92 18.26
C ASP A 46 0.15 5.43 18.01
N PRO A 47 -0.99 6.09 18.27
CA PRO A 47 -1.14 7.53 18.04
C PRO A 47 -0.23 8.38 18.94
N ASN A 48 0.23 7.85 20.09
CA ASN A 48 1.12 8.57 21.01
C ASN A 48 2.61 8.40 20.67
N ASN A 49 2.95 7.44 19.81
CA ASN A 49 4.31 7.25 19.32
C ASN A 49 4.34 6.78 17.85
N PRO A 50 3.94 7.66 16.90
CA PRO A 50 3.87 7.30 15.48
C PRO A 50 5.26 7.06 14.86
N TRP A 51 6.34 7.51 15.50
CA TRP A 51 7.71 7.51 14.98
C TRP A 51 8.55 6.35 15.54
N LYS A 52 8.19 5.10 15.19
CA LYS A 52 8.91 3.89 15.67
C LYS A 52 10.38 3.80 15.19
N ILE A 53 10.75 4.49 14.11
CA ILE A 53 12.12 4.58 13.61
C ILE A 53 12.54 6.05 13.53
N ARG A 54 13.71 6.40 14.09
CA ARG A 54 14.32 7.73 13.95
C ARG A 54 15.67 7.62 13.25
N LYS A 55 15.85 8.35 12.15
CA LYS A 55 17.13 8.41 11.43
C LYS A 55 17.48 9.86 11.09
N VAL A 56 18.71 10.26 11.42
CA VAL A 56 19.28 11.53 10.97
C VAL A 56 19.69 11.38 9.50
N ILE A 57 19.16 12.24 8.62
CA ILE A 57 19.50 12.25 7.20
C ILE A 57 20.88 12.89 7.04
N THR A 58 21.80 12.18 6.41
CA THR A 58 23.15 12.66 6.16
C THR A 58 23.32 13.13 4.72
N ARG A 59 24.36 13.93 4.46
CA ARG A 59 24.69 14.39 3.10
C ARG A 59 24.94 13.23 2.14
N SER A 60 25.48 12.11 2.62
CA SER A 60 25.71 10.92 1.79
C SER A 60 24.42 10.19 1.42
N ASP A 61 23.40 10.17 2.30
CA ASP A 61 22.07 9.63 1.98
C ASP A 61 21.42 10.42 0.83
N LEU A 62 21.54 11.76 0.86
CA LEU A 62 21.01 12.66 -0.17
C LEU A 62 21.72 12.46 -1.52
N VAL A 63 23.05 12.43 -1.52
CA VAL A 63 23.85 12.23 -2.75
C VAL A 63 23.62 10.85 -3.37
N ALA A 64 23.46 9.82 -2.54
CA ALA A 64 23.20 8.46 -3.03
C ALA A 64 21.75 8.25 -3.51
N GLY A 65 20.83 9.16 -3.17
CA GLY A 65 19.40 9.02 -3.41
C GLY A 65 18.80 7.78 -2.73
N LYS A 66 19.41 7.30 -1.64
CA LYS A 66 19.06 6.05 -0.97
C LYS A 66 19.07 6.25 0.54
N LEU A 67 17.96 5.96 1.19
CA LEU A 67 17.88 5.90 2.64
C LEU A 67 18.31 4.52 3.13
N LYS A 68 19.37 4.46 3.95
CA LYS A 68 19.84 3.21 4.59
C LYS A 68 19.37 3.14 6.04
N LEU A 69 18.63 2.10 6.40
CA LEU A 69 18.26 1.80 7.79
C LEU A 69 19.19 0.76 8.39
N ALA A 70 19.32 0.74 9.72
CA ALA A 70 20.04 -0.34 10.39
C ALA A 70 19.28 -1.65 10.21
N HIS A 71 20.01 -2.77 10.22
CA HIS A 71 19.40 -4.10 10.09
C HIS A 71 18.35 -4.34 11.18
N GLN A 72 18.64 -3.91 12.42
CA GLN A 72 17.75 -4.07 13.55
C GLN A 72 16.43 -3.30 13.35
N ASP A 73 16.50 -2.02 12.96
CA ASP A 73 15.29 -1.21 12.67
C ASP A 73 14.42 -1.83 11.56
N LEU A 74 15.07 -2.43 10.55
CA LEU A 74 14.38 -3.15 9.48
C LEU A 74 13.62 -4.38 10.02
N MET A 75 14.27 -5.18 10.88
CA MET A 75 13.67 -6.38 11.47
C MET A 75 12.51 -6.03 12.40
N ASP A 76 12.70 -5.07 13.30
CA ASP A 76 11.77 -4.79 14.39
C ASP A 76 10.59 -3.92 13.95
N HIS A 77 10.81 -3.01 12.99
CA HIS A 77 9.83 -1.97 12.67
C HIS A 77 9.31 -2.02 11.24
N VAL A 78 10.05 -2.59 10.29
CA VAL A 78 9.64 -2.64 8.88
C VAL A 78 9.10 -4.01 8.49
N PHE A 79 9.78 -5.09 8.88
CA PHE A 79 9.40 -6.46 8.50
C PHE A 79 8.15 -6.97 9.20
N GLN A 80 7.79 -6.43 10.35
CA GLN A 80 6.49 -6.72 10.99
C GLN A 80 5.29 -6.41 10.07
N TYR A 81 5.46 -5.51 9.10
CA TYR A 81 4.42 -5.12 8.13
C TYR A 81 4.56 -5.85 6.78
N TRP A 82 5.48 -6.82 6.67
CA TRP A 82 5.70 -7.56 5.43
C TRP A 82 4.98 -8.91 5.45
N THR A 83 4.37 -9.27 4.32
CA THR A 83 3.80 -10.60 4.16
C THR A 83 4.90 -11.66 4.06
N TYR A 84 4.58 -12.89 4.46
CA TYR A 84 5.46 -14.05 4.31
C TYR A 84 6.06 -14.19 2.90
N GLU A 85 5.29 -13.90 1.85
CA GLU A 85 5.78 -13.95 0.47
C GLU A 85 6.88 -12.92 0.18
N LYS A 86 6.77 -11.69 0.71
CA LYS A 86 7.82 -10.67 0.57
C LYS A 86 9.09 -11.09 1.29
N PHE A 87 8.98 -11.61 2.50
CA PHE A 87 10.13 -12.11 3.25
C PHE A 87 10.81 -13.27 2.53
N LYS A 88 10.02 -14.22 2.03
CA LYS A 88 10.52 -15.36 1.26
C LYS A 88 11.23 -14.92 -0.01
N ASN A 89 10.71 -13.92 -0.73
CA ASN A 89 11.37 -13.35 -1.90
C ASN A 89 12.73 -12.73 -1.54
N LEU A 90 12.80 -11.97 -0.44
CA LEU A 90 14.05 -11.39 0.03
C LEU A 90 15.07 -12.48 0.43
N ALA A 91 14.64 -13.51 1.16
CA ALA A 91 15.48 -14.63 1.59
C ALA A 91 16.05 -15.45 0.43
N MET A 92 15.40 -15.43 -0.74
CA MET A 92 15.90 -16.05 -1.98
C MET A 92 16.94 -15.17 -2.71
N GLY A 93 17.34 -14.04 -2.14
CA GLY A 93 18.32 -13.12 -2.72
C GLY A 93 17.74 -12.09 -3.70
N ASN A 94 16.41 -12.03 -3.82
CA ASN A 94 15.77 -11.04 -4.68
C ASN A 94 15.69 -9.68 -3.98
N LYS A 95 15.77 -8.60 -4.75
CA LYS A 95 15.54 -7.24 -4.25
C LYS A 95 14.05 -7.02 -3.99
N CYS A 96 13.72 -6.46 -2.83
CA CYS A 96 12.37 -6.01 -2.49
C CYS A 96 12.35 -4.49 -2.35
N TYR A 97 11.38 -3.84 -3.00
CA TYR A 97 11.18 -2.39 -2.92
C TYR A 97 10.04 -2.09 -1.95
N VAL A 98 10.29 -1.18 -1.01
CA VAL A 98 9.29 -0.65 -0.08
C VAL A 98 9.03 0.79 -0.44
N LYS A 99 7.75 1.18 -0.55
CA LYS A 99 7.35 2.58 -0.61
C LYS A 99 7.29 3.11 0.83
N LEU A 100 8.12 4.09 1.15
CA LEU A 100 8.07 4.81 2.41
C LEU A 100 6.99 5.90 2.30
N TRP A 101 6.12 6.01 3.29
CA TRP A 101 5.13 7.08 3.39
C TRP A 101 5.61 8.08 4.43
N ASP A 102 5.75 9.34 4.04
CA ASP A 102 5.97 10.44 4.98
C ASP A 102 4.59 10.89 5.49
N LEU A 103 4.33 10.63 6.76
CA LEU A 103 3.09 10.98 7.48
C LEU A 103 3.29 12.22 8.36
N THR A 104 4.35 13.00 8.15
CA THR A 104 4.52 14.23 8.93
C THR A 104 3.35 15.16 8.57
N ASP A 105 2.48 15.45 9.54
CA ASP A 105 1.33 16.39 9.47
C ASP A 105 1.75 17.85 9.20
N ASN A 106 2.90 18.08 8.58
CA ASN A 106 3.25 19.37 8.01
C ASN A 106 2.52 19.51 6.67
N HIS A 107 1.19 19.61 6.72
CA HIS A 107 0.34 19.75 5.55
C HIS A 107 0.57 21.13 4.92
N THR A 108 1.61 21.24 4.09
CA THR A 108 1.88 22.42 3.27
C THR A 108 0.70 22.76 2.34
N VAL A 109 -0.21 21.80 2.12
CA VAL A 109 -1.45 21.92 1.34
C VAL A 109 -2.63 21.30 2.08
N ARG A 110 -3.74 22.03 2.19
CA ARG A 110 -5.02 21.55 2.74
C ARG A 110 -6.05 21.37 1.64
N ALA A 111 -6.63 20.18 1.53
CA ALA A 111 -7.79 19.93 0.68
C ALA A 111 -9.07 20.35 1.43
N GLN A 112 -9.81 21.32 0.90
CA GLN A 112 -10.99 21.91 1.52
C GLN A 112 -12.14 21.91 0.52
N GLY A 113 -13.26 21.30 0.88
CA GLY A 113 -14.39 21.24 -0.02
C GLY A 113 -15.37 20.15 0.37
N ILE A 114 -16.18 19.75 -0.60
CA ILE A 114 -17.18 18.71 -0.45
C ILE A 114 -17.00 17.63 -1.51
N TYR A 115 -17.36 16.42 -1.15
CA TYR A 115 -17.57 15.35 -2.09
C TYR A 115 -18.90 14.66 -1.77
N ALA A 116 -19.53 14.09 -2.80
CA ALA A 116 -20.81 13.42 -2.65
C ALA A 116 -20.93 12.24 -3.61
N MET A 117 -21.65 11.18 -3.22
CA MET A 117 -22.03 10.13 -4.15
C MET A 117 -22.88 10.71 -5.27
N ALA A 118 -22.45 10.50 -6.51
CA ALA A 118 -23.04 11.16 -7.68
C ALA A 118 -23.38 10.17 -8.80
N ALA A 119 -23.43 8.86 -8.50
CA ALA A 119 -23.82 7.83 -9.45
C ALA A 119 -24.76 6.81 -8.80
N GLN A 120 -25.76 6.35 -9.57
CA GLN A 120 -26.74 5.35 -9.13
C GLN A 120 -26.27 3.91 -9.36
N HIS A 121 -25.47 3.70 -10.40
CA HIS A 121 -25.03 2.36 -10.82
C HIS A 121 -23.53 2.11 -10.59
N ASP A 122 -22.78 3.15 -10.25
CA ASP A 122 -21.33 3.08 -9.99
C ASP A 122 -21.01 3.69 -8.62
N VAL A 123 -19.88 3.29 -8.02
CA VAL A 123 -19.30 3.99 -6.89
C VAL A 123 -18.46 5.16 -7.40
N ALA A 124 -19.12 6.30 -7.63
CA ALA A 124 -18.46 7.52 -8.09
C ALA A 124 -18.86 8.72 -7.24
N LEU A 125 -17.86 9.51 -6.88
CA LEU A 125 -18.04 10.77 -6.17
C LEU A 125 -18.00 11.94 -7.15
N LEU A 126 -18.77 12.99 -6.88
CA LEU A 126 -18.48 14.33 -7.39
C LEU A 126 -17.52 14.99 -6.39
N MET A 127 -16.41 15.54 -6.89
CA MET A 127 -15.44 16.28 -6.11
C MET A 127 -15.60 17.78 -6.39
N VAL A 128 -15.72 18.58 -5.34
CA VAL A 128 -15.65 20.04 -5.41
C VAL A 128 -14.66 20.48 -4.34
N MET A 129 -13.39 20.58 -4.72
CA MET A 129 -12.27 20.72 -3.78
C MET A 129 -11.36 21.89 -4.14
N ASN A 130 -10.93 22.64 -3.13
CA ASN A 130 -9.82 23.59 -3.20
C ASN A 130 -8.62 23.00 -2.48
N TYR A 131 -7.46 23.01 -3.12
CA TYR A 131 -6.18 22.69 -2.49
C TYR A 131 -5.50 24.01 -2.13
N ALA A 132 -5.56 24.38 -0.85
CA ALA A 132 -5.03 25.63 -0.31
C ALA A 132 -3.62 25.41 0.24
N PHE A 133 -2.65 26.11 -0.34
CA PHE A 133 -1.25 26.06 0.08
C PHE A 133 -1.05 27.01 1.28
N VAL A 134 -0.49 26.50 2.37
CA VAL A 134 -0.34 27.24 3.64
C VAL A 134 1.12 27.53 4.01
N GLU A 135 2.07 26.94 3.29
CA GLU A 135 3.50 27.12 3.50
C GLU A 135 4.28 27.13 2.18
N GLY A 136 5.55 27.55 2.26
CA GLY A 136 6.46 27.56 1.11
C GLY A 136 6.16 28.63 0.06
N LYS A 137 6.68 28.43 -1.16
CA LYS A 137 6.58 29.39 -2.27
C LYS A 137 5.14 29.75 -2.65
N TYR A 138 4.21 28.82 -2.46
CA TYR A 138 2.82 28.96 -2.88
C TYR A 138 1.87 29.37 -1.74
N ASN A 139 2.41 29.70 -0.55
CA ASN A 139 1.59 30.09 0.60
C ASN A 139 0.54 31.16 0.25
N GLY A 140 -0.71 30.92 0.64
CA GLY A 140 -1.86 31.78 0.37
C GLY A 140 -2.47 31.60 -1.02
N SER A 141 -1.89 30.76 -1.87
CA SER A 141 -2.46 30.40 -3.18
C SER A 141 -3.30 29.14 -3.09
N SER A 142 -4.15 28.91 -4.09
CA SER A 142 -4.93 27.67 -4.19
C SER A 142 -5.17 27.23 -5.63
N ILE A 143 -5.44 25.95 -5.82
CA ILE A 143 -6.01 25.41 -7.05
C ILE A 143 -7.37 24.78 -6.76
N SER A 144 -8.27 24.86 -7.74
CA SER A 144 -9.63 24.33 -7.64
C SER A 144 -9.81 23.13 -8.58
N LEU A 145 -10.35 22.06 -8.03
CA LEU A 145 -10.66 20.82 -8.70
C LEU A 145 -12.17 20.59 -8.66
N LEU A 146 -12.76 20.35 -9.83
CA LEU A 146 -14.17 20.00 -9.96
C LEU A 146 -14.28 18.85 -10.94
N GLY A 147 -14.69 17.67 -10.49
CA GLY A 147 -14.72 16.51 -11.37
C GLY A 147 -15.36 15.28 -10.78
N ARG A 148 -15.67 14.32 -11.67
CA ARG A 148 -16.13 12.98 -11.29
C ARG A 148 -14.93 12.14 -10.83
N ASN A 149 -15.11 11.41 -9.75
CA ASN A 149 -14.10 10.56 -9.12
C ASN A 149 -14.65 9.13 -8.97
N PRO A 150 -14.51 8.28 -10.00
CA PRO A 150 -14.87 6.86 -9.92
C PRO A 150 -13.85 6.12 -9.07
N VAL A 151 -14.10 5.98 -7.76
CA VAL A 151 -13.06 5.59 -6.78
C VAL A 151 -12.50 4.18 -6.96
N LEU A 152 -13.19 3.32 -7.72
CA LEU A 152 -12.74 1.97 -8.07
C LEU A 152 -11.73 1.94 -9.22
N ASP A 153 -11.61 3.02 -9.98
CA ASP A 153 -10.63 3.12 -11.06
C ASP A 153 -9.22 3.31 -10.50
N ALA A 154 -8.26 2.63 -11.12
CA ALA A 154 -6.86 2.65 -10.70
C ALA A 154 -6.23 4.05 -10.78
N VAL A 155 -6.56 4.81 -11.82
CA VAL A 155 -6.12 6.20 -12.02
C VAL A 155 -7.31 7.03 -12.46
N ARG A 156 -7.52 8.16 -11.80
CA ARG A 156 -8.69 9.02 -12.00
C ARG A 156 -8.23 10.40 -12.39
N ASP A 157 -8.63 10.83 -13.57
CA ASP A 157 -8.34 12.15 -14.10
C ASP A 157 -9.44 13.13 -13.67
N MET A 158 -9.04 14.22 -13.02
CA MET A 158 -9.93 15.29 -12.60
C MET A 158 -9.36 16.65 -13.00
N PRO A 159 -10.14 17.52 -13.64
CA PRO A 159 -9.62 18.78 -14.16
C PRO A 159 -9.35 19.79 -13.03
N ILE A 160 -8.28 20.55 -13.22
CA ILE A 160 -8.05 21.79 -12.49
C ILE A 160 -8.78 22.89 -13.25
N VAL A 161 -9.83 23.42 -12.63
CA VAL A 161 -10.77 24.37 -13.23
C VAL A 161 -10.42 25.83 -12.93
N GLY A 162 -9.42 26.07 -12.08
CA GLY A 162 -8.98 27.41 -11.73
C GLY A 162 -7.98 27.42 -10.58
N GLY A 163 -7.61 28.63 -10.17
CA GLY A 163 -6.76 28.86 -9.02
C GLY A 163 -6.73 30.32 -8.60
N SER A 164 -6.15 30.56 -7.42
CA SER A 164 -6.00 31.88 -6.80
C SER A 164 -4.53 32.16 -6.47
N GLY A 165 -4.22 33.42 -6.13
CA GLY A 165 -2.85 33.83 -5.78
C GLY A 165 -1.89 33.66 -6.97
N LEU A 166 -0.83 32.89 -6.78
CA LEU A 166 0.14 32.56 -7.85
C LEU A 166 -0.44 31.64 -8.93
N PHE A 167 -1.55 30.96 -8.65
CA PHE A 167 -2.24 30.07 -9.59
C PHE A 167 -3.40 30.77 -10.31
N ARG A 168 -3.37 32.10 -10.45
CA ARG A 168 -4.37 32.80 -11.29
C ARG A 168 -4.32 32.25 -12.71
N PHE A 169 -5.52 32.06 -13.28
CA PHE A 169 -5.71 31.45 -14.60
C PHE A 169 -5.19 30.00 -14.71
N ALA A 170 -5.01 29.32 -13.57
CA ALA A 170 -4.57 27.93 -13.56
C ALA A 170 -5.54 27.03 -14.33
N ARG A 171 -4.96 26.18 -15.18
CA ARG A 171 -5.66 25.08 -15.86
C ARG A 171 -4.75 23.86 -15.88
N GLY A 172 -5.35 22.68 -15.94
CA GLY A 172 -4.60 21.44 -15.96
C GLY A 172 -5.43 20.27 -15.47
N TYR A 173 -4.76 19.28 -14.88
CA TYR A 173 -5.40 18.05 -14.45
C TYR A 173 -4.70 17.45 -13.24
N ALA A 174 -5.43 16.64 -12.50
CA ALA A 174 -4.95 15.86 -11.38
C ALA A 174 -5.22 14.38 -11.65
N LEU A 175 -4.17 13.56 -11.52
CA LEU A 175 -4.28 12.11 -11.54
C LEU A 175 -4.29 11.60 -10.10
N ALA A 176 -5.42 11.04 -9.69
CA ALA A 176 -5.60 10.47 -8.37
C ALA A 176 -5.49 8.94 -8.40
N HIS A 177 -4.79 8.37 -7.43
CA HIS A 177 -4.66 6.91 -7.22
C HIS A 177 -4.90 6.59 -5.74
N THR A 178 -5.83 5.67 -5.47
CA THR A 178 -6.11 5.23 -4.08
C THR A 178 -5.02 4.28 -3.63
N VAL A 179 -4.31 4.66 -2.57
CA VAL A 179 -3.20 3.89 -2.01
C VAL A 179 -3.70 2.90 -0.97
N TRP A 180 -4.63 3.35 -0.14
CA TRP A 180 -5.19 2.62 0.97
C TRP A 180 -6.62 3.08 1.23
N TYR A 181 -7.47 2.17 1.69
CA TYR A 181 -8.88 2.42 2.00
C TYR A 181 -9.35 1.44 3.09
N ASP A 182 -9.96 1.94 4.16
CA ASP A 182 -10.71 1.11 5.12
C ASP A 182 -12.21 1.21 4.81
N PRO A 183 -12.84 0.11 4.34
CA PRO A 183 -14.27 0.10 4.03
C PRO A 183 -15.17 0.21 5.26
N ARG A 184 -14.65 -0.01 6.48
CA ARG A 184 -15.42 0.07 7.72
C ARG A 184 -15.60 1.51 8.19
N THR A 185 -14.56 2.33 8.07
CA THR A 185 -14.59 3.74 8.49
C THR A 185 -14.86 4.67 7.32
N GLY A 186 -14.52 4.25 6.10
CA GLY A 186 -14.54 5.10 4.91
C GLY A 186 -13.25 5.88 4.70
N ASP A 187 -12.25 5.72 5.57
CA ASP A 187 -10.98 6.45 5.47
C ASP A 187 -10.16 5.98 4.28
N ALA A 188 -9.52 6.92 3.60
CA ALA A 188 -8.71 6.63 2.43
C ALA A 188 -7.45 7.50 2.39
N ILE A 189 -6.37 6.92 1.86
CA ILE A 189 -5.18 7.66 1.43
C ILE A 189 -5.18 7.69 -0.09
N VAL A 190 -5.22 8.90 -0.65
CA VAL A 190 -5.25 9.11 -2.10
C VAL A 190 -4.02 9.92 -2.51
N ALA A 191 -3.20 9.33 -3.38
CA ALA A 191 -2.07 10.02 -3.98
C ALA A 191 -2.56 10.87 -5.16
N TYR A 192 -2.14 12.14 -5.21
CA TYR A 192 -2.43 13.06 -6.30
C TYR A 192 -1.14 13.46 -7.01
N ASN A 193 -1.13 13.31 -8.34
CA ASN A 193 -0.14 13.93 -9.21
C ASN A 193 -0.84 15.04 -10.00
N VAL A 194 -0.48 16.29 -9.73
CA VAL A 194 -1.20 17.45 -10.28
C VAL A 194 -0.29 18.21 -11.23
N SER A 195 -0.76 18.40 -12.46
CA SER A 195 -0.11 19.23 -13.47
C SER A 195 -0.90 20.50 -13.64
N VAL A 196 -0.26 21.64 -13.37
CA VAL A 196 -0.89 22.97 -13.40
C VAL A 196 -0.10 23.87 -14.34
N LEU A 197 -0.79 24.42 -15.34
CA LEU A 197 -0.31 25.53 -16.15
C LEU A 197 -0.90 26.82 -15.59
N HIS A 198 -0.04 27.75 -15.22
CA HIS A 198 -0.39 29.09 -14.73
C HIS A 198 0.60 30.12 -15.29
N ASN A 199 0.29 31.41 -15.13
CA ASN A 199 1.12 32.52 -15.61
C ASN A 199 2.43 32.67 -14.82
#